data_AF-A0A959NET8-F1
#
_entry.id   AF-A0A959NET8-F1
#
_cell.length_a   1.000
_cell.length_b   1.000
_cell.length_c   1.000
_cell.angle_alpha   90.00
_cell.angle_beta   90.00
_cell.angle_gamma   90.00
#
_symmetry.space_group_name_H-M   'P 1'
#
loop_
_entity.id
_entity.type
_entity.pdbx_description
1 polymer ?
#
loop_
_entity_poly.entity_id
_entity_poly.type
_entity_poly.pdbx_seq_one_letter_code
_entity_poly.pdbx_strand_id
1 'polypeptide(L)'
;FTGTFKADAVGATFDVFGFTLQGGPNGYVPTTQSWNDLYSTPNGNWTIAMYDAGAPDQGTLTNWSIDITYVEGVPSTPATWTPIAGLYNDANATSPYAGNPQDTVYTRPTPSGVYNYYATVQSLPASGHVENPASITINASGPATPYPSVITVSGLPSTGVGVKNVVLTGVNHTWAQDVDVLLQSPSGQNVILMSDVGGFVSIPNATYTFDDAGPAMNATAANPTGTYHPTNNGATDNFPAPGPGSITQASPAIAMFGNTANVNG
;
A
#
# COMPACT_ATOMS: atom_id res chain seq x y z
N PHE A 1 -42.12 -7.75 -4.27
CA PHE A 1 -41.67 -7.50 -2.90
C PHE A 1 -40.38 -6.70 -2.95
N THR A 2 -40.27 -5.62 -2.18
CA THR A 2 -39.04 -4.83 -2.02
C THR A 2 -38.61 -4.95 -0.57
N GLY A 3 -37.36 -5.35 -0.32
CA GLY A 3 -36.85 -5.51 1.04
C GLY A 3 -35.42 -6.01 1.06
N THR A 4 -34.77 -5.85 2.21
CA THR A 4 -33.47 -6.43 2.50
C THR A 4 -33.66 -7.86 2.98
N PHE A 5 -33.09 -8.82 2.25
CA PHE A 5 -33.15 -10.23 2.61
C PHE A 5 -31.84 -10.65 3.28
N LYS A 6 -31.92 -11.47 4.32
CA LYS A 6 -30.75 -12.13 4.92
C LYS A 6 -30.44 -13.41 4.15
N ALA A 7 -29.19 -13.86 4.21
CA ALA A 7 -28.87 -15.22 3.79
C ALA A 7 -29.67 -16.22 4.65
N ASP A 8 -30.26 -17.22 3.99
CA ASP A 8 -31.36 -18.02 4.55
C ASP A 8 -30.90 -19.41 5.03
N ALA A 9 -30.01 -20.09 4.29
CA ALA A 9 -29.59 -21.46 4.62
C ALA A 9 -28.19 -21.83 4.07
N VAL A 10 -27.55 -22.80 4.73
CA VAL A 10 -26.31 -23.46 4.30
C VAL A 10 -26.51 -24.97 4.22
N GLY A 11 -25.85 -25.58 3.24
CA GLY A 11 -25.80 -27.04 3.11
C GLY A 11 -26.37 -27.54 1.79
N ALA A 12 -26.11 -28.83 1.53
CA ALA A 12 -26.44 -29.47 0.26
C ALA A 12 -27.94 -29.72 0.07
N THR A 13 -28.72 -29.77 1.15
CA THR A 13 -30.17 -30.01 1.10
C THR A 13 -30.91 -29.22 2.17
N PHE A 14 -32.20 -28.96 1.94
CA PHE A 14 -33.12 -28.39 2.93
C PHE A 14 -34.48 -29.08 2.85
N ASP A 15 -35.16 -29.18 4.00
CA ASP A 15 -36.49 -29.80 4.09
C ASP A 15 -37.58 -28.73 4.15
N VAL A 16 -38.50 -28.75 3.18
CA VAL A 16 -39.65 -27.84 3.16
C VAL A 16 -40.89 -28.58 2.68
N PHE A 17 -42.03 -28.35 3.34
CA PHE A 17 -43.32 -28.99 3.00
C PHE A 17 -43.28 -30.53 2.91
N GLY A 18 -42.38 -31.19 3.65
CA GLY A 18 -42.21 -32.65 3.63
C GLY A 18 -41.36 -33.20 2.49
N PHE A 19 -40.71 -32.33 1.70
CA PHE A 19 -39.75 -32.69 0.66
C PHE A 19 -38.33 -32.28 1.07
N THR A 20 -37.35 -33.11 0.70
CA THR A 20 -35.93 -32.77 0.77
C THR A 20 -35.48 -32.26 -0.60
N LEU A 21 -35.09 -30.99 -0.67
CA LEU A 21 -34.66 -30.32 -1.90
C LEU A 21 -33.16 -30.01 -1.84
N GLN A 22 -32.51 -29.90 -3.00
CA GLN A 22 -31.11 -29.52 -3.06
C GLN A 22 -30.95 -28.02 -2.75
N GLY A 23 -29.97 -27.65 -1.94
CA GLY A 23 -29.70 -26.28 -1.49
C GLY A 23 -29.22 -25.31 -2.58
N GLY A 24 -28.90 -25.82 -3.77
CA GLY A 24 -28.46 -25.02 -4.91
C GLY A 24 -28.03 -25.89 -6.09
N PRO A 25 -27.62 -25.31 -7.22
CA PRO A 25 -27.12 -26.06 -8.37
C PRO A 25 -25.92 -26.93 -8.01
N ASN A 26 -25.67 -28.00 -8.78
CA ASN A 26 -24.48 -28.82 -8.60
C ASN A 26 -23.20 -27.96 -8.73
N GLY A 27 -22.31 -28.07 -7.74
CA GLY A 27 -21.09 -27.24 -7.65
C GLY A 27 -21.29 -25.84 -7.04
N TYR A 28 -22.53 -25.41 -6.78
CA TYR A 28 -22.86 -24.08 -6.23
C TYR A 28 -23.78 -24.20 -5.00
N VAL A 29 -23.47 -25.14 -4.11
CA VAL A 29 -24.17 -25.32 -2.84
C VAL A 29 -23.79 -24.18 -1.88
N PRO A 30 -24.75 -23.51 -1.21
CA PRO A 30 -24.45 -22.46 -0.23
C PRO A 30 -23.57 -22.98 0.92
N THR A 31 -22.45 -22.30 1.17
CA THR A 31 -21.46 -22.69 2.19
C THR A 31 -21.45 -21.77 3.42
N THR A 32 -22.07 -20.59 3.34
CA THR A 32 -22.17 -19.62 4.44
C THR A 32 -23.58 -19.01 4.59
N GLN A 33 -23.96 -18.68 5.83
CA GLN A 33 -25.18 -17.92 6.18
C GLN A 33 -24.86 -16.44 6.48
N SER A 34 -23.62 -16.01 6.28
CA SER A 34 -23.13 -14.68 6.64
C SER A 34 -22.46 -14.02 5.46
N TRP A 35 -22.86 -12.77 5.18
CA TRP A 35 -22.18 -11.94 4.20
C TRP A 35 -20.71 -11.68 4.54
N ASN A 36 -20.34 -11.73 5.84
CA ASN A 36 -18.97 -11.49 6.29
C ASN A 36 -17.95 -12.48 5.71
N ASP A 37 -18.38 -13.72 5.44
CA ASP A 37 -17.48 -14.76 4.94
C ASP A 37 -17.03 -14.46 3.50
N LEU A 38 -17.84 -13.69 2.75
CA LEU A 38 -17.55 -13.28 1.38
C LEU A 38 -16.49 -12.15 1.31
N TYR A 39 -16.24 -11.44 2.42
CA TYR A 39 -15.31 -10.30 2.44
C TYR A 39 -13.85 -10.70 2.63
N SER A 40 -13.57 -11.96 2.95
CA SER A 40 -12.20 -12.45 3.21
C SER A 40 -11.36 -12.55 1.93
N THR A 41 -11.99 -12.84 0.79
CA THR A 41 -11.36 -12.90 -0.54
C THR A 41 -12.30 -12.27 -1.58
N PRO A 42 -12.46 -10.95 -1.60
CA PRO A 42 -13.45 -10.28 -2.45
C PRO A 42 -13.00 -10.17 -3.93
N ASN A 43 -11.72 -10.41 -4.19
CA ASN A 43 -11.12 -10.31 -5.52
C ASN A 43 -11.24 -11.63 -6.28
N GLY A 44 -11.76 -11.57 -7.51
CA GLY A 44 -11.92 -12.73 -8.39
C GLY A 44 -13.22 -12.67 -9.18
N ASN A 45 -13.56 -13.79 -9.82
CA ASN A 45 -14.83 -13.92 -10.53
C ASN A 45 -15.97 -14.12 -9.54
N TRP A 46 -16.96 -13.23 -9.56
CA TRP A 46 -18.23 -13.42 -8.87
C TRP A 46 -19.22 -14.12 -9.80
N THR A 47 -19.80 -15.22 -9.35
CA THR A 47 -20.72 -16.05 -10.13
C THR A 47 -22.07 -16.11 -9.42
N ILE A 48 -23.15 -15.77 -10.11
CA ILE A 48 -24.51 -16.09 -9.68
C ILE A 48 -24.95 -17.41 -10.30
N ALA A 49 -25.50 -18.31 -9.48
CA ALA A 49 -26.05 -19.59 -9.92
C ALA A 49 -27.47 -19.74 -9.35
N MET A 50 -28.41 -20.21 -10.18
CA MET A 50 -29.83 -20.33 -9.82
C MET A 50 -30.31 -21.76 -10.06
N TYR A 51 -31.21 -22.23 -9.20
CA TYR A 51 -31.77 -23.58 -9.25
C TYR A 51 -33.28 -23.52 -9.00
N ASP A 52 -34.05 -24.24 -9.80
CA ASP A 52 -35.46 -24.50 -9.57
C ASP A 52 -35.63 -25.97 -9.21
N ALA A 53 -36.16 -26.23 -8.02
CA ALA A 53 -36.26 -27.56 -7.43
C ALA A 53 -37.62 -28.23 -7.75
N GLY A 54 -38.57 -27.52 -8.35
CA GLY A 54 -39.95 -27.98 -8.56
C GLY A 54 -40.41 -27.84 -10.00
N ALA A 55 -40.94 -28.92 -10.59
CA ALA A 55 -41.63 -28.84 -11.89
C ALA A 55 -43.08 -28.33 -11.71
N PRO A 56 -43.67 -27.61 -12.69
CA PRO A 56 -43.19 -27.31 -14.05
C PRO A 56 -42.70 -25.87 -14.23
N ASP A 57 -42.26 -25.22 -13.15
CA ASP A 57 -42.11 -23.77 -13.10
C ASP A 57 -41.00 -23.24 -14.04
N GLN A 58 -41.17 -22.00 -14.52
CA GLN A 58 -40.22 -21.32 -15.41
C GLN A 58 -40.15 -19.83 -15.08
N GLY A 59 -38.97 -19.24 -15.27
CA GLY A 59 -38.74 -17.82 -15.04
C GLY A 59 -37.51 -17.29 -15.75
N THR A 60 -37.37 -15.96 -15.77
CA THR A 60 -36.23 -15.26 -16.39
C THR A 60 -35.66 -14.21 -15.46
N LEU A 61 -34.33 -14.18 -15.33
CA LEU A 61 -33.60 -13.06 -14.74
C LEU A 61 -33.15 -12.10 -15.85
N THR A 62 -33.60 -10.86 -15.81
CA THR A 62 -33.29 -9.87 -16.86
C THR A 62 -31.90 -9.26 -16.71
N ASN A 63 -31.41 -9.06 -15.48
CA ASN A 63 -30.08 -8.53 -15.18
C ASN A 63 -29.66 -8.87 -13.75
N TRP A 64 -28.36 -8.87 -13.47
CA TRP A 64 -27.80 -8.90 -12.11
C TRP A 64 -26.63 -7.93 -11.98
N SER A 65 -26.41 -7.43 -10.77
CA SER A 65 -25.28 -6.59 -10.39
C SER A 65 -24.90 -6.87 -8.94
N ILE A 66 -23.67 -6.52 -8.56
CA ILE A 66 -23.20 -6.52 -7.18
C ILE A 66 -22.58 -5.16 -6.87
N ASP A 67 -22.97 -4.57 -5.74
CA ASP A 67 -22.34 -3.37 -5.21
C ASP A 67 -21.39 -3.79 -4.08
N ILE A 68 -20.09 -3.55 -4.24
CA ILE A 68 -19.07 -3.83 -3.24
C ILE A 68 -18.58 -2.51 -2.65
N THR A 69 -18.73 -2.34 -1.34
CA THR A 69 -18.17 -1.20 -0.62
C THR A 69 -16.87 -1.63 0.05
N TYR A 70 -15.81 -0.84 -0.10
CA TYR A 70 -14.53 -1.06 0.54
C TYR A 70 -13.93 0.27 0.99
N VAL A 71 -13.00 0.21 1.93
CA VAL A 71 -12.22 1.37 2.37
C VAL A 71 -10.93 1.41 1.57
N GLU A 72 -10.74 2.44 0.75
CA GLU A 72 -9.49 2.68 0.04
C GLU A 72 -8.59 3.60 0.88
N GLY A 73 -7.60 3.01 1.55
CA GLY A 73 -6.72 3.74 2.47
C GLY A 73 -7.43 4.22 3.74
N VAL A 74 -6.67 4.46 4.80
CA VAL A 74 -7.19 5.22 5.95
C VAL A 74 -7.04 6.70 5.58
N PRO A 75 -8.11 7.52 5.64
CA PRO A 75 -7.96 8.97 5.54
C PRO A 75 -6.88 9.44 6.51
N SER A 76 -5.73 9.92 6.02
CA SER A 76 -4.68 10.47 6.91
C SER A 76 -5.10 11.78 7.54
N THR A 77 -6.06 12.45 6.92
CA THR A 77 -6.59 13.72 7.37
C THR A 77 -8.12 13.74 7.19
N PRO A 78 -8.83 14.46 8.07
CA PRO A 78 -10.25 14.71 7.91
C PRO A 78 -10.59 15.34 6.57
N ALA A 79 -11.76 15.03 6.01
CA ALA A 79 -12.16 15.54 4.71
C ALA A 79 -12.42 17.06 4.71
N THR A 80 -12.26 17.69 3.55
CA THR A 80 -12.76 19.05 3.30
C THR A 80 -14.05 18.95 2.48
N TRP A 81 -15.08 19.69 2.88
CA TRP A 81 -16.42 19.55 2.31
C TRP A 81 -16.80 20.76 1.45
N THR A 82 -17.39 20.52 0.27
CA THR A 82 -17.82 21.59 -0.64
C THR A 82 -19.18 21.28 -1.29
N PRO A 83 -19.98 22.29 -1.65
CA PRO A 83 -19.85 23.70 -1.24
C PRO A 83 -20.06 23.87 0.28
N ILE A 84 -19.44 24.89 0.88
CA ILE A 84 -19.55 25.14 2.34
C ILE A 84 -20.96 25.58 2.78
N ALA A 85 -21.77 26.10 1.84
CA ALA A 85 -23.10 26.60 2.13
C ALA A 85 -24.04 25.47 2.54
N GLY A 86 -24.72 25.62 3.68
CA GLY A 86 -25.63 24.61 4.21
C GLY A 86 -24.98 23.50 5.04
N LEU A 87 -23.66 23.57 5.25
CA LEU A 87 -22.89 22.68 6.11
C LEU A 87 -22.64 23.29 7.49
N TYR A 88 -22.62 22.45 8.52
CA TYR A 88 -22.50 22.85 9.93
C TYR A 88 -21.59 21.89 10.71
N ASN A 89 -20.96 22.38 11.78
CA ASN A 89 -20.10 21.61 12.68
C ASN A 89 -20.88 20.86 13.77
N ASP A 90 -22.18 21.13 13.94
CA ASP A 90 -23.03 20.54 14.96
C ASP A 90 -24.38 20.07 14.40
N ALA A 91 -24.96 19.05 15.05
CA ALA A 91 -26.23 18.44 14.64
C ALA A 91 -27.43 19.38 14.68
N ASN A 92 -27.38 20.42 15.52
CA ASN A 92 -28.45 21.42 15.60
C ASN A 92 -28.35 22.46 14.48
N ALA A 93 -27.32 22.37 13.63
CA ALA A 93 -27.03 23.30 12.54
C ALA A 93 -27.02 24.76 13.03
N THR A 94 -26.21 25.03 14.05
CA THR A 94 -26.05 26.35 14.68
C THR A 94 -24.68 26.97 14.44
N SER A 95 -23.66 26.15 14.20
CA SER A 95 -22.27 26.51 13.91
C SER A 95 -21.96 26.21 12.45
N PRO A 96 -21.90 27.22 11.56
CA PRO A 96 -21.59 27.00 10.15
C PRO A 96 -20.19 26.39 9.95
N TYR A 97 -20.09 25.48 8.99
CA TYR A 97 -18.82 24.92 8.56
C TYR A 97 -18.03 25.96 7.74
N ALA A 98 -16.75 26.15 8.08
CA ALA A 98 -15.91 27.19 7.48
C ALA A 98 -14.89 26.65 6.46
N GLY A 99 -14.96 25.37 6.09
CA GLY A 99 -14.00 24.74 5.16
C GLY A 99 -12.78 24.11 5.83
N ASN A 100 -12.71 24.09 7.16
CA ASN A 100 -11.65 23.40 7.90
C ASN A 100 -11.78 21.86 7.78
N PRO A 101 -10.70 21.08 7.77
CA PRO A 101 -10.81 19.61 7.75
C PRO A 101 -11.72 19.07 8.88
N GLN A 102 -12.70 18.23 8.53
CA GLN A 102 -13.69 17.62 9.44
C GLN A 102 -14.08 16.22 8.94
N ASP A 103 -14.12 15.23 9.84
CA ASP A 103 -14.55 13.87 9.49
C ASP A 103 -16.06 13.81 9.25
N THR A 104 -16.79 14.66 9.97
CA THR A 104 -18.24 14.79 9.87
C THR A 104 -18.62 16.26 9.77
N VAL A 105 -19.57 16.56 8.89
CA VAL A 105 -20.34 17.80 8.86
C VAL A 105 -21.82 17.45 8.85
N TYR A 106 -22.64 18.37 9.37
CA TYR A 106 -24.09 18.24 9.39
C TYR A 106 -24.69 19.13 8.32
N THR A 107 -25.79 18.70 7.71
CA THR A 107 -26.51 19.50 6.72
C THR A 107 -27.94 19.74 7.20
N ARG A 108 -28.48 20.93 6.92
CA ARG A 108 -29.90 21.24 7.12
C ARG A 108 -30.48 21.86 5.85
N PRO A 109 -30.77 21.05 4.83
CA PRO A 109 -31.31 21.55 3.56
C PRO A 109 -32.69 22.17 3.79
N THR A 110 -32.83 23.44 3.45
CA THR A 110 -34.12 24.16 3.49
C THR A 110 -34.15 25.17 2.34
N PRO A 111 -35.08 25.08 1.38
CA PRO A 111 -36.22 24.15 1.29
C PRO A 111 -35.81 22.69 1.05
N SER A 112 -36.78 21.77 1.17
CA SER A 112 -36.58 20.37 0.76
C SER A 112 -36.19 20.30 -0.71
N GLY A 113 -35.15 19.52 -1.00
CA GLY A 113 -34.57 19.41 -2.34
C GLY A 113 -33.32 18.54 -2.34
N VAL A 114 -32.72 18.37 -3.51
CA VAL A 114 -31.46 17.64 -3.69
C VAL A 114 -30.30 18.63 -3.65
N TYR A 115 -29.36 18.40 -2.74
CA TYR A 115 -28.14 19.20 -2.60
C TYR A 115 -26.94 18.26 -2.71
N ASN A 116 -26.10 18.49 -3.72
CA ASN A 116 -24.87 17.72 -3.88
C ASN A 116 -23.77 18.34 -3.04
N TYR A 117 -23.18 17.54 -2.16
CA TYR A 117 -21.98 17.89 -1.42
C TYR A 117 -20.88 16.90 -1.78
N TYR A 118 -19.66 17.41 -1.89
CA TYR A 118 -18.46 16.65 -2.19
C TYR A 118 -17.57 16.67 -0.94
N ALA A 119 -17.18 15.48 -0.49
CA ALA A 119 -16.11 15.31 0.49
C ALA A 119 -14.81 15.04 -0.27
N THR A 120 -13.85 15.97 -0.18
CA THR A 120 -12.51 15.74 -0.67
C THR A 120 -11.66 15.25 0.47
N VAL A 121 -11.35 13.94 0.45
CA VAL A 121 -10.41 13.31 1.36
C VAL A 121 -9.03 13.38 0.72
N GLN A 122 -8.02 13.86 1.46
CA GLN A 122 -6.64 13.60 1.07
C GLN A 122 -6.34 12.18 1.52
N SER A 123 -6.78 11.20 0.73
CA SER A 123 -6.30 9.83 0.89
C SER A 123 -4.78 9.86 0.79
N LEU A 124 -4.12 9.12 1.67
CA LEU A 124 -2.73 8.79 1.39
C LEU A 124 -2.74 8.02 0.07
N PRO A 125 -1.82 8.29 -0.87
CA PRO A 125 -1.64 7.35 -1.95
C PRO A 125 -1.44 5.97 -1.33
N ALA A 126 -2.08 4.95 -1.91
CA ALA A 126 -1.79 3.55 -1.58
C ALA A 126 -0.27 3.42 -1.54
N SER A 127 0.27 2.75 -0.50
CA SER A 127 1.71 2.61 -0.25
C SER A 127 2.43 2.34 -1.56
N GLY A 128 3.02 3.39 -2.12
CA GLY A 128 3.33 3.45 -3.53
C GLY A 128 4.73 2.91 -3.74
N HIS A 129 4.85 1.80 -4.47
CA HIS A 129 6.12 1.43 -5.06
C HIS A 129 6.54 2.55 -6.00
N VAL A 130 7.62 3.25 -5.65
CA VAL A 130 8.25 4.27 -6.49
C VAL A 130 9.59 3.75 -6.96
N GLU A 131 9.85 3.86 -8.26
CA GLU A 131 11.09 3.39 -8.87
C GLU A 131 11.58 4.37 -9.93
N ASN A 132 12.88 4.33 -10.20
CA ASN A 132 13.45 4.86 -11.43
C ASN A 132 13.91 3.64 -12.25
N PRO A 133 13.25 3.33 -13.37
CA PRO A 133 13.58 2.13 -14.16
C PRO A 133 14.87 2.30 -14.99
N ALA A 134 15.47 3.50 -15.02
CA ALA A 134 16.72 3.71 -15.73
C ALA A 134 17.88 2.95 -15.06
N SER A 135 18.65 2.25 -15.87
CA SER A 135 19.83 1.52 -15.41
C SER A 135 20.90 2.46 -14.83
N ILE A 136 21.59 2.01 -13.79
CA ILE A 136 22.78 2.66 -13.24
C ILE A 136 24.00 1.80 -13.60
N THR A 137 24.97 2.38 -14.30
CA THR A 137 26.27 1.77 -14.56
C THR A 137 27.22 2.05 -13.39
N ILE A 138 27.67 1.00 -12.70
CA ILE A 138 28.76 1.08 -11.73
C ILE A 138 30.07 1.13 -12.54
N ASN A 139 30.73 2.29 -12.55
CA ASN A 139 31.96 2.49 -13.30
C ASN A 139 33.12 1.75 -12.63
N ALA A 140 34.15 1.39 -13.40
CA ALA A 140 35.33 0.69 -12.87
C ALA A 140 36.06 1.48 -11.76
N SER A 141 35.91 2.81 -11.76
CA SER A 141 36.35 3.70 -10.69
C SER A 141 35.58 5.02 -10.76
N GLY A 142 35.35 5.64 -9.61
CA GLY A 142 34.63 6.90 -9.49
C GLY A 142 33.11 6.73 -9.42
N PRO A 143 32.35 7.84 -9.50
CA PRO A 143 30.89 7.81 -9.36
C PRO A 143 30.22 6.98 -10.45
N ALA A 144 29.06 6.41 -10.13
CA ALA A 144 28.23 5.68 -11.09
C ALA A 144 27.70 6.59 -12.23
N THR A 145 27.01 6.01 -13.22
CA THR A 145 26.36 6.76 -14.29
C THR A 145 24.94 6.25 -14.52
N PRO A 146 23.89 7.07 -14.32
CA PRO A 146 23.92 8.44 -13.83
C PRO A 146 24.33 8.53 -12.35
N TYR A 147 24.84 9.70 -11.95
CA TYR A 147 25.11 10.03 -10.55
C TYR A 147 24.73 11.50 -10.29
N PRO A 148 23.69 11.77 -9.49
CA PRO A 148 22.78 10.80 -8.85
C PRO A 148 21.78 10.16 -9.84
N SER A 149 21.17 9.05 -9.44
CA SER A 149 19.92 8.55 -10.04
C SER A 149 18.74 9.02 -9.18
N VAL A 150 17.78 9.74 -9.78
CA VAL A 150 16.70 10.42 -9.04
C VAL A 150 15.37 9.70 -9.25
N ILE A 151 14.68 9.39 -8.14
CA ILE A 151 13.26 9.04 -8.13
C ILE A 151 12.47 10.29 -7.74
N THR A 152 11.54 10.73 -8.59
CA THR A 152 10.66 11.86 -8.25
C THR A 152 9.45 11.34 -7.50
N VAL A 153 9.28 11.78 -6.25
CA VAL A 153 8.16 11.41 -5.38
C VAL A 153 7.30 12.64 -5.13
N SER A 154 5.98 12.51 -5.33
CA SER A 154 5.02 13.61 -5.17
C SER A 154 3.69 13.11 -4.60
N GLY A 155 2.92 14.00 -3.96
CA GLY A 155 1.59 13.66 -3.44
C GLY A 155 1.58 12.93 -2.10
N LEU A 156 2.73 12.83 -1.42
CA LEU A 156 2.82 12.32 -0.05
C LEU A 156 2.40 13.41 0.97
N PRO A 157 1.84 13.02 2.13
CA PRO A 157 1.52 13.97 3.20
C PRO A 157 2.80 14.58 3.82
N SER A 158 2.66 15.69 4.53
CA SER A 158 3.80 16.36 5.18
C SER A 158 4.32 15.67 6.46
N THR A 159 3.57 14.71 7.02
CA THR A 159 3.90 13.97 8.24
C THR A 159 3.40 12.53 8.13
N GLY A 160 3.98 11.62 8.93
CA GLY A 160 3.59 10.20 8.92
C GLY A 160 4.07 9.43 7.69
N VAL A 161 5.03 9.99 6.95
CA VAL A 161 5.73 9.31 5.84
C VAL A 161 7.02 8.73 6.40
N GLY A 162 7.23 7.44 6.13
CA GLY A 162 8.51 6.79 6.33
C GLY A 162 8.91 6.01 5.10
N VAL A 163 10.19 5.72 4.98
CA VAL A 163 10.69 4.74 4.00
C VAL A 163 10.58 3.36 4.65
N LYS A 164 9.88 2.43 4.00
CA LYS A 164 9.77 1.05 4.48
C LYS A 164 11.08 0.30 4.18
N ASN A 165 11.36 0.10 2.90
CA ASN A 165 12.58 -0.54 2.46
C ASN A 165 13.12 0.12 1.19
N VAL A 166 14.37 -0.22 0.85
CA VAL A 166 15.00 0.15 -0.42
C VAL A 166 15.40 -1.12 -1.14
N VAL A 167 14.97 -1.30 -2.39
CA VAL A 167 15.31 -2.48 -3.18
C VAL A 167 16.28 -2.09 -4.28
N LEU A 168 17.44 -2.74 -4.31
CA LEU A 168 18.36 -2.70 -5.44
C LEU A 168 18.21 -4.00 -6.22
N THR A 169 17.86 -3.92 -7.50
CA THR A 169 17.65 -5.09 -8.36
C THR A 169 18.72 -5.15 -9.44
N GLY A 170 19.29 -6.34 -9.64
CA GLY A 170 20.26 -6.60 -10.70
C GLY A 170 21.65 -6.02 -10.44
N VAL A 171 22.05 -5.89 -9.17
CA VAL A 171 23.40 -5.40 -8.81
C VAL A 171 24.43 -6.36 -9.39
N ASN A 172 25.33 -5.83 -10.23
CA ASN A 172 26.38 -6.59 -10.88
C ASN A 172 27.73 -5.88 -10.71
N HIS A 173 28.70 -6.52 -10.05
CA HIS A 173 30.05 -5.99 -9.89
C HIS A 173 31.07 -7.11 -9.65
N THR A 174 32.33 -6.93 -10.02
CA THR A 174 33.36 -7.96 -9.86
C THR A 174 33.95 -8.04 -8.45
N TRP A 175 33.84 -6.97 -7.66
CA TRP A 175 34.28 -6.90 -6.27
C TRP A 175 33.22 -6.19 -5.41
N ALA A 176 32.57 -6.93 -4.52
CA ALA A 176 31.44 -6.43 -3.74
C ALA A 176 31.82 -5.24 -2.84
N GLN A 177 33.00 -5.33 -2.21
CA GLN A 177 33.48 -4.34 -1.26
C GLN A 177 33.70 -2.95 -1.87
N ASP A 178 33.94 -2.85 -3.18
CA ASP A 178 34.18 -1.57 -3.86
C ASP A 178 32.89 -0.78 -4.14
N VAL A 179 31.71 -1.35 -3.83
CA VAL A 179 30.42 -0.75 -4.15
C VAL A 179 29.84 -0.05 -2.91
N ASP A 180 29.95 1.27 -2.90
CA ASP A 180 29.32 2.12 -1.88
C ASP A 180 28.02 2.72 -2.40
N VAL A 181 26.93 2.57 -1.64
CA VAL A 181 25.60 3.04 -2.02
C VAL A 181 25.02 3.93 -0.91
N LEU A 182 24.60 5.12 -1.31
CA LEU A 182 23.93 6.10 -0.44
C LEU A 182 22.55 6.43 -0.99
N LEU A 183 21.54 6.43 -0.12
CA LEU A 183 20.26 7.08 -0.39
C LEU A 183 20.26 8.47 0.23
N GLN A 184 19.72 9.46 -0.49
CA GLN A 184 19.51 10.82 0.01
C GLN A 184 18.02 11.19 -0.08
N SER A 185 17.47 11.76 0.98
CA SER A 185 16.10 12.28 0.99
C SER A 185 16.01 13.67 0.33
N PRO A 186 14.81 14.15 -0.02
CA PRO A 186 14.62 15.53 -0.51
C PRO A 186 15.07 16.63 0.48
N SER A 187 15.16 16.32 1.78
CA SER A 187 15.67 17.25 2.80
C SER A 187 17.19 17.22 2.95
N GLY A 188 17.90 16.39 2.17
CA GLY A 188 19.35 16.23 2.23
C GLY A 188 19.84 15.27 3.32
N GLN A 189 18.93 14.56 4.01
CA GLN A 189 19.33 13.48 4.92
C GLN A 189 19.95 12.34 4.10
N ASN A 190 20.99 11.71 4.63
CA ASN A 190 21.74 10.66 3.95
C ASN A 190 21.71 9.36 4.78
N VAL A 191 21.60 8.22 4.11
CA VAL A 191 21.77 6.88 4.70
C VAL A 191 22.62 6.03 3.76
N ILE A 192 23.74 5.51 4.27
CA ILE A 192 24.58 4.53 3.58
C ILE A 192 23.86 3.18 3.64
N LEU A 193 23.47 2.65 2.48
CA LEU A 193 22.81 1.35 2.36
C LEU A 193 23.83 0.21 2.46
N MET A 194 24.93 0.32 1.72
CA MET A 194 26.05 -0.61 1.81
C MET A 194 27.35 0.13 1.55
N SER A 195 28.40 -0.20 2.29
CA SER A 195 29.77 0.24 2.03
C SER A 195 30.75 -0.71 2.72
N ASP A 196 31.88 -0.99 2.07
CA ASP A 196 32.95 -1.85 2.59
C ASP A 196 32.49 -3.27 3.00
N VAL A 197 31.43 -3.79 2.37
CA VAL A 197 30.82 -5.10 2.65
C VAL A 197 30.84 -6.04 1.45
N GLY A 198 30.77 -7.35 1.70
CA GLY A 198 30.71 -8.39 0.68
C GLY A 198 32.06 -9.01 0.32
N GLY A 199 33.18 -8.44 0.77
CA GLY A 199 34.54 -8.91 0.48
C GLY A 199 34.94 -8.81 -1.00
N PHE A 200 36.08 -9.44 -1.33
CA PHE A 200 36.70 -9.41 -2.67
C PHE A 200 36.11 -10.45 -3.63
N VAL A 201 34.79 -10.56 -3.68
CA VAL A 201 34.06 -11.53 -4.51
C VAL A 201 33.09 -10.81 -5.44
N SER A 202 32.72 -11.47 -6.54
CA SER A 202 31.75 -10.91 -7.47
C SER A 202 30.33 -10.95 -6.93
N ILE A 203 29.54 -9.96 -7.31
CA ILE A 203 28.09 -9.89 -7.12
C ILE A 203 27.44 -10.12 -8.50
N PRO A 204 26.96 -11.33 -8.83
CA PRO A 204 26.32 -11.56 -10.12
C PRO A 204 24.80 -11.38 -10.02
N ASN A 205 24.28 -10.24 -10.51
CA ASN A 205 22.84 -9.98 -10.64
C ASN A 205 22.07 -10.14 -9.31
N ALA A 206 22.61 -9.61 -8.22
CA ALA A 206 22.00 -9.71 -6.91
C ALA A 206 20.78 -8.79 -6.79
N THR A 207 19.83 -9.19 -5.94
CA THR A 207 18.74 -8.32 -5.48
C THR A 207 18.88 -8.15 -3.97
N TYR A 208 19.07 -6.90 -3.54
CA TYR A 208 19.19 -6.55 -2.13
C TYR A 208 18.00 -5.73 -1.68
N THR A 209 17.33 -6.19 -0.63
CA THR A 209 16.27 -5.44 0.04
C THR A 209 16.85 -4.91 1.35
N PHE A 210 16.98 -3.58 1.47
CA PHE A 210 17.40 -2.92 2.69
C PHE A 210 16.20 -2.63 3.58
N ASP A 211 16.16 -3.29 4.74
CA ASP A 211 15.12 -3.20 5.76
C ASP A 211 15.83 -3.27 7.13
N ASP A 212 15.49 -2.35 8.05
CA ASP A 212 16.16 -2.24 9.35
C ASP A 212 16.04 -3.50 10.22
N ALA A 213 15.02 -4.34 9.98
CA ALA A 213 14.85 -5.62 10.67
C ALA A 213 15.73 -6.75 10.10
N GLY A 214 16.40 -6.53 8.97
CA GLY A 214 17.28 -7.51 8.33
C GLY A 214 18.56 -7.78 9.12
N PRO A 215 19.29 -8.87 8.82
CA PRO A 215 20.65 -9.08 9.33
C PRO A 215 21.65 -8.08 8.72
N ALA A 216 22.81 -7.92 9.35
CA ALA A 216 23.90 -7.11 8.78
C ALA A 216 24.46 -7.81 7.54
N MET A 217 24.94 -7.02 6.57
CA MET A 217 25.78 -7.57 5.51
C MET A 217 27.14 -8.02 6.10
N ASN A 218 27.67 -9.12 5.60
CA ASN A 218 29.00 -9.59 5.97
C ASN A 218 30.07 -8.67 5.36
N ALA A 219 31.05 -8.26 6.16
CA ALA A 219 32.15 -7.42 5.72
C ALA A 219 33.09 -8.11 4.72
N THR A 220 33.42 -9.38 4.96
CA THR A 220 34.54 -10.09 4.30
C THR A 220 34.12 -11.22 3.38
N ALA A 221 32.84 -11.60 3.37
CA ALA A 221 32.30 -12.70 2.59
C ALA A 221 31.11 -12.24 1.75
N ALA A 222 30.82 -13.00 0.69
CA ALA A 222 29.71 -12.73 -0.21
C ALA A 222 28.39 -12.55 0.54
N ASN A 223 27.61 -11.56 0.12
CA ASN A 223 26.22 -11.37 0.54
C ASN A 223 25.30 -11.83 -0.59
N PRO A 224 24.66 -13.01 -0.48
CA PRO A 224 23.68 -13.47 -1.46
C PRO A 224 22.49 -12.52 -1.59
N THR A 225 21.73 -12.63 -2.69
CA THR A 225 20.40 -12.00 -2.81
C THR A 225 19.57 -12.23 -1.56
N GLY A 226 18.99 -11.16 -1.01
CA GLY A 226 18.24 -11.25 0.23
C GLY A 226 17.96 -9.91 0.89
N THR A 227 17.40 -9.99 2.10
CA THR A 227 17.08 -8.83 2.93
C THR A 227 18.19 -8.60 3.95
N TYR A 228 18.62 -7.35 4.11
CA TYR A 228 19.67 -6.93 5.04
C TYR A 228 19.31 -5.55 5.63
N HIS A 229 19.86 -5.19 6.79
CA HIS A 229 19.82 -3.78 7.21
C HIS A 229 20.97 -3.00 6.55
N PRO A 230 20.83 -1.67 6.41
CA PRO A 230 21.92 -0.83 5.92
C PRO A 230 23.21 -1.10 6.68
N THR A 231 24.32 -1.38 6.00
CA THR A 231 25.57 -1.77 6.66
C THR A 231 26.72 -0.95 6.11
N ASN A 232 27.46 -0.28 7.00
CA ASN A 232 28.72 0.38 6.66
C ASN A 232 29.84 -0.26 7.48
N ASN A 233 30.81 -0.89 6.80
CA ASN A 233 31.99 -1.49 7.43
C ASN A 233 33.19 -0.55 7.34
N GLY A 234 33.02 0.64 7.88
CA GLY A 234 33.98 1.73 7.84
C GLY A 234 33.46 2.89 8.68
N ALA A 235 34.27 3.93 8.84
CA ALA A 235 33.82 5.13 9.55
C ALA A 235 33.37 6.23 8.59
N THR A 236 34.07 6.46 7.48
CA THR A 236 33.84 7.64 6.63
C THR A 236 33.98 7.29 5.16
N ASP A 237 32.94 7.60 4.40
CA ASP A 237 32.83 7.34 2.97
C ASP A 237 32.68 8.65 2.22
N ASN A 238 33.31 8.75 1.05
CA ASN A 238 33.28 9.97 0.26
C ASN A 238 32.41 9.81 -0.98
N PHE A 239 31.29 10.54 -1.02
CA PHE A 239 30.36 10.62 -2.14
C PHE A 239 30.58 11.96 -2.87
N PRO A 240 31.51 12.06 -3.84
CA PRO A 240 31.98 13.33 -4.39
C PRO A 240 30.87 14.11 -5.11
N ALA A 241 31.08 15.41 -5.35
CA ALA A 241 30.12 16.26 -6.04
C ALA A 241 29.66 15.65 -7.39
N PRO A 242 28.36 15.70 -7.73
CA PRO A 242 27.27 16.42 -7.05
C PRO A 242 26.70 15.77 -5.78
N GLY A 243 27.28 14.67 -5.29
CA GLY A 243 26.92 14.02 -4.04
C GLY A 243 27.31 14.82 -2.78
N PRO A 244 26.95 14.32 -1.58
CA PRO A 244 27.05 15.08 -0.32
C PRO A 244 28.46 15.20 0.27
N GLY A 245 29.49 14.70 -0.39
CA GLY A 245 30.86 14.68 0.10
C GLY A 245 31.09 13.56 1.13
N SER A 246 31.93 13.83 2.12
CA SER A 246 32.28 12.85 3.14
C SER A 246 31.17 12.67 4.17
N ILE A 247 30.71 11.43 4.35
CA ILE A 247 29.67 11.03 5.30
C ILE A 247 30.27 10.03 6.28
N THR A 248 30.03 10.25 7.57
CA THR A 248 30.45 9.32 8.64
C THR A 248 29.21 8.69 9.26
N GLN A 249 29.01 7.38 9.06
CA GLN A 249 27.79 6.70 9.53
C GLN A 249 28.07 5.23 9.89
N ALA A 250 28.49 4.98 11.14
CA ALA A 250 28.86 3.65 11.62
C ALA A 250 27.68 2.69 11.86
N SER A 251 26.46 3.22 11.95
CA SER A 251 25.24 2.41 12.16
C SER A 251 24.10 3.02 11.37
N PRO A 252 24.11 2.89 10.03
CA PRO A 252 23.04 3.42 9.20
C PRO A 252 21.74 2.65 9.42
N ALA A 253 20.61 3.34 9.25
CA ALA A 253 19.27 2.75 9.32
C ALA A 253 18.31 3.52 8.42
N ILE A 254 17.40 2.82 7.73
CA ILE A 254 16.33 3.39 6.92
C ILE A 254 15.42 4.29 7.76
N ALA A 255 15.20 3.94 9.04
CA ALA A 255 14.43 4.72 10.00
C ALA A 255 15.01 6.12 10.28
N MET A 256 16.25 6.43 9.83
CA MET A 256 16.77 7.80 9.83
C MET A 256 16.02 8.70 8.82
N PHE A 257 15.26 8.13 7.88
CA PHE A 257 14.29 8.83 7.05
C PHE A 257 12.91 8.84 7.70
N GLY A 258 12.68 9.78 8.61
CA GLY A 258 11.37 10.01 9.23
C GLY A 258 11.43 10.93 10.46
N ASN A 259 10.34 11.63 10.75
CA ASN A 259 10.18 12.49 11.95
C ASN A 259 9.44 11.78 13.10
N THR A 260 8.94 10.56 12.85
CA THR A 260 8.31 9.67 13.83
C THR A 260 8.71 8.24 13.50
N ALA A 261 9.07 7.48 14.52
CA ALA A 261 9.59 6.12 14.48
C ALA A 261 9.06 5.24 13.33
N ASN A 262 9.99 4.57 12.66
CA ASN A 262 9.87 3.24 12.05
C ASN A 262 8.50 2.85 11.47
N VAL A 263 8.36 2.86 10.14
CA VAL A 263 7.25 2.19 9.44
C VAL A 263 7.57 0.72 9.08
N ASN A 264 8.69 0.17 9.58
CA ASN A 264 8.98 -1.26 9.49
C ASN A 264 8.37 -1.99 10.69
N GLY A 265 7.13 -2.45 10.49
CA GLY A 265 6.43 -3.38 11.37
C GLY A 265 5.58 -2.72 12.43
#